data_AF-A0A7W8BHY4-F1
#
_entry.id   AF-A0A7W8BHY4-F1
#
_cell.length_a   1.000
_cell.length_b   1.000
_cell.length_c   1.000
_cell.angle_alpha   90.00
_cell.angle_beta   90.00
_cell.angle_gamma   90.00
#
_symmetry.space_group_name_H-M   'P 1'
#
loop_
_entity.id
_entity.type
_entity.pdbx_description
1 polymer ?
#
loop_
_entity_poly.entity_id
_entity_poly.type
_entity_poly.pdbx_seq_one_letter_code
_entity_poly.pdbx_strand_id
1 'polypeptide(L)'
;MEVHRAPLAPTAYTNHRDWQQAVRVWSGRASVQPDRSFEVRSPARETAQERLVLYLPAGADVDSADRVLWRGRWFEVDGEPARWTQGSLPHVRIRAWRVVR
;
A
#
# COMPACT_ATOMS: atom_id res chain seq x y z
N MET A 1 -10.89 -5.57 -1.06
CA MET A 1 -9.58 -4.98 -0.70
C MET A 1 -9.85 -3.63 -0.10
N GLU A 2 -9.02 -3.19 0.86
CA GLU A 2 -9.24 -1.93 1.57
C GLU A 2 -7.95 -1.12 1.61
N VAL A 3 -8.09 0.20 1.59
CA VAL A 3 -7.01 1.16 1.82
C VAL A 3 -7.34 1.91 3.11
N HIS A 4 -6.35 2.02 3.98
CA HIS A 4 -6.43 2.63 5.29
C HIS A 4 -5.40 3.74 5.42
N ARG A 5 -5.83 4.86 5.99
CA ARG A 5 -4.99 6.03 6.26
C ARG A 5 -4.94 6.27 7.75
N ALA A 6 -3.74 6.31 8.30
CA ALA A 6 -3.52 6.72 9.67
C ALA A 6 -3.49 8.25 9.78
N PRO A 7 -4.19 8.87 10.75
CA PRO A 7 -4.01 10.29 11.03
C PRO A 7 -2.57 10.58 11.49
N LEU A 8 -2.13 11.82 11.31
CA LEU A 8 -0.88 12.30 11.92
C LEU A 8 -1.18 12.65 13.38
N ALA A 9 -0.49 11.99 14.30
CA ALA A 9 -0.50 12.34 15.71
C ALA A 9 0.71 13.24 16.00
N PRO A 10 0.49 14.40 16.67
CA PRO A 10 1.59 15.27 17.06
C PRO A 10 2.41 14.59 18.16
N THR A 11 3.73 14.59 18.02
CA THR A 11 4.67 14.30 19.11
C THR A 11 5.53 15.54 19.38
N ALA A 12 6.24 15.58 20.51
CA ALA A 12 7.00 16.75 20.94
C ALA A 12 8.04 17.29 19.92
N TYR A 13 8.46 16.46 18.95
CA TYR A 13 9.47 16.82 17.95
C TYR A 13 9.16 16.36 16.51
N THR A 14 8.14 15.51 16.30
CA THR A 14 7.78 14.99 14.96
C THR A 14 6.29 14.66 14.86
N ASN A 15 5.78 14.47 13.65
CA ASN A 15 4.46 13.88 13.44
C ASN A 15 4.64 12.40 13.10
N HIS A 16 4.01 11.52 13.88
CA HIS A 16 3.99 10.08 13.57
C HIS A 16 2.58 9.66 13.15
N ARG A 17 2.49 8.70 12.22
CA ARG A 17 1.21 8.13 11.81
C ARG A 17 0.67 7.22 12.91
N ASP A 18 -0.53 7.49 13.41
CA ASP A 18 -1.19 6.64 14.39
C ASP A 18 -2.02 5.56 13.70
N TRP A 19 -1.42 4.39 13.53
CA TRP A 19 -2.09 3.24 12.93
C TRP A 19 -3.12 2.56 13.84
N GLN A 20 -3.19 2.91 15.14
CA GLN A 20 -4.26 2.45 16.01
C GLN A 20 -5.57 3.20 15.74
N GLN A 21 -5.47 4.41 15.19
CA GLN A 21 -6.60 5.26 14.79
C GLN A 21 -6.78 5.28 13.26
N ALA A 22 -6.29 4.27 12.55
CA ALA A 22 -6.40 4.21 11.09
C ALA A 22 -7.85 4.13 10.64
N VAL A 23 -8.19 4.92 9.62
CA VAL A 23 -9.52 4.94 9.01
C VAL A 23 -9.48 4.34 7.61
N ARG A 24 -10.52 3.61 7.24
CA ARG A 24 -10.68 3.08 5.89
C ARG A 24 -11.07 4.21 4.94
N VAL A 25 -10.17 4.59 4.04
CA VAL A 25 -10.39 5.65 3.04
C VAL A 25 -10.96 5.11 1.73
N TRP A 26 -10.74 3.83 1.45
CA TRP A 26 -11.31 3.18 0.27
C TRP A 26 -11.55 1.69 0.51
N SER A 27 -12.59 1.15 -0.12
CA SER A 27 -12.84 -0.28 -0.18
C SER A 27 -13.50 -0.66 -1.49
N GLY A 28 -13.05 -1.75 -2.09
CA GLY A 28 -13.63 -2.22 -3.35
C GLY A 28 -12.92 -3.42 -3.96
N ARG A 29 -13.30 -3.68 -5.22
CA ARG A 29 -12.63 -4.64 -6.10
C ARG A 29 -11.43 -3.96 -6.76
N ALA A 30 -10.35 -4.70 -6.87
CA ALA A 30 -9.12 -4.29 -7.54
C ALA A 30 -8.44 -5.52 -8.12
N SER A 31 -7.67 -5.32 -9.19
CA SER A 31 -6.76 -6.34 -9.68
C SER A 31 -5.54 -6.37 -8.77
N VAL A 32 -5.21 -7.54 -8.22
CA VAL A 32 -4.06 -7.74 -7.33
C VAL A 32 -3.16 -8.79 -7.96
N GLN A 33 -1.93 -8.41 -8.26
CA GLN A 33 -0.95 -9.25 -8.91
C GLN A 33 0.27 -9.38 -8.00
N PRO A 34 0.88 -10.56 -7.87
CA PRO A 34 2.18 -10.66 -7.24
C PRO A 34 3.17 -9.82 -8.04
N ASP A 35 3.96 -9.01 -7.35
CA ASP A 35 5.16 -8.43 -7.94
C ASP A 35 6.25 -9.50 -7.95
N ARG A 36 7.31 -9.31 -8.75
CA ARG A 36 8.43 -10.25 -8.84
C ARG A 36 8.94 -10.56 -7.43
N SER A 37 9.13 -11.86 -7.14
CA SER A 37 9.78 -12.30 -5.89
C SER A 37 11.15 -11.63 -5.79
N PHE A 38 11.33 -10.73 -4.83
CA PHE A 38 12.63 -10.12 -4.56
C PHE A 38 13.31 -10.89 -3.44
N GLU A 39 14.33 -11.67 -3.79
CA GLU A 39 15.26 -12.20 -2.81
C GLU A 39 16.29 -11.11 -2.50
N VAL A 40 16.25 -10.56 -1.28
CA VAL A 40 17.34 -9.72 -0.79
C VAL A 40 18.57 -10.62 -0.68
N ARG A 41 19.54 -10.47 -1.60
CA ARG A 41 20.86 -11.10 -1.49
C ARG A 41 21.64 -10.43 -0.36
N SER A 42 21.33 -10.76 0.88
CA SER A 42 22.18 -10.42 2.03
C SER A 42 22.08 -11.54 3.06
N PRO A 43 23.21 -12.16 3.46
CA PRO A 43 23.22 -13.32 4.36
C PRO A 43 22.73 -13.02 5.80
N ALA A 44 22.30 -11.78 6.09
CA ALA A 44 21.76 -11.38 7.39
C ALA A 44 20.22 -11.31 7.45
N ARG A 45 19.48 -11.44 6.33
CA ARG A 45 18.01 -11.41 6.33
C ARG A 45 17.42 -12.32 5.25
N GLU A 46 17.18 -13.58 5.58
CA GLU A 46 16.24 -14.45 4.87
C GLU A 46 14.80 -13.96 5.09
N THR A 47 14.45 -12.79 4.57
CA THR A 47 13.07 -12.31 4.60
C THR A 47 12.62 -12.08 3.18
N ALA A 48 12.00 -13.11 2.59
CA ALA A 48 11.22 -12.94 1.38
C ALA A 48 10.13 -11.88 1.65
N GLN A 49 10.30 -10.68 1.10
CA GLN A 49 9.29 -9.64 1.21
C GLN A 49 8.25 -9.87 0.11
N GLU A 50 7.06 -10.28 0.52
CA GLU A 50 5.90 -10.40 -0.36
C GLU A 50 5.56 -9.01 -0.90
N ARG A 51 5.64 -8.83 -2.22
CA ARG A 51 5.32 -7.58 -2.93
C ARG A 51 4.14 -7.79 -3.86
N LEU A 52 3.33 -6.77 -4.00
CA LEU A 52 2.13 -6.75 -4.84
C LEU A 52 2.14 -5.54 -5.76
N VAL A 53 1.61 -5.72 -6.97
CA VAL A 53 1.14 -4.64 -7.83
C VAL A 53 -0.38 -4.66 -7.82
N LEU A 54 -0.99 -3.53 -7.47
CA LEU A 54 -2.45 -3.40 -7.43
C LEU A 54 -2.93 -2.35 -8.42
N TYR A 55 -4.04 -2.65 -9.09
CA TYR A 55 -4.73 -1.74 -10.00
C TYR A 55 -6.11 -1.43 -9.42
N LEU A 56 -6.28 -0.19 -8.94
CA LEU A 56 -7.50 0.35 -8.37
C LEU A 56 -8.31 1.09 -9.45
N PRO A 57 -9.64 1.23 -9.30
CA PRO A 57 -10.42 2.18 -10.10
C PRO A 57 -9.86 3.61 -10.01
N ALA A 58 -10.01 4.41 -11.07
CA ALA A 58 -9.43 5.76 -11.14
C ALA A 58 -9.82 6.71 -10.00
N GLY A 59 -11.03 6.55 -9.45
CA GLY A 59 -11.54 7.35 -8.33
C GLY A 59 -11.16 6.81 -6.94
N ALA A 60 -10.31 5.80 -6.84
CA ALA A 60 -9.89 5.28 -5.55
C ALA A 60 -9.01 6.30 -4.80
N ASP A 61 -9.40 6.63 -3.57
CA ASP A 61 -8.54 7.39 -2.66
C ASP A 61 -7.44 6.47 -2.14
N VAL A 62 -6.20 6.87 -2.46
CA VAL A 62 -4.97 6.21 -2.02
C VAL A 62 -3.82 7.22 -2.11
N ASP A 63 -2.95 7.17 -1.12
CA ASP A 63 -1.74 7.98 -0.96
C ASP A 63 -0.53 7.05 -0.69
N SER A 64 0.69 7.55 -0.85
CA SER A 64 1.93 6.81 -0.59
C SER A 64 2.10 6.44 0.89
N ALA A 65 1.48 7.18 1.81
CA ALA A 65 1.52 6.86 3.24
C ALA A 65 0.45 5.85 3.70
N ASP A 66 -0.42 5.38 2.80
CA ASP A 66 -1.52 4.50 3.15
C ASP A 66 -1.07 3.03 3.28
N ARG A 67 -1.90 2.23 3.95
CA ARG A 67 -1.75 0.77 4.02
C ARG A 67 -2.92 0.08 3.36
N VAL A 68 -2.61 -1.01 2.67
CA VAL A 68 -3.57 -1.88 2.01
C VAL A 68 -3.83 -3.10 2.87
N LEU A 69 -5.11 -3.42 3.10
CA LEU A 69 -5.54 -4.68 3.67
C LEU A 69 -6.02 -5.61 2.55
N TRP A 70 -5.29 -6.70 2.35
CA TRP A 70 -5.62 -7.73 1.35
C TRP A 70 -5.48 -9.12 1.95
N ARG A 71 -6.56 -9.93 1.85
CA ARG A 71 -6.62 -11.29 2.41
C ARG A 71 -6.16 -11.38 3.87
N GLY A 72 -6.56 -10.40 4.69
CA GLY A 72 -6.20 -10.33 6.11
C GLY A 72 -4.75 -9.94 6.41
N ARG A 73 -3.96 -9.56 5.38
CA ARG A 73 -2.57 -9.12 5.51
C ARG A 73 -2.45 -7.63 5.19
N TRP A 74 -1.58 -6.96 5.94
CA TRP A 74 -1.25 -5.56 5.75
C TRP A 74 -0.05 -5.41 4.82
N PHE A 75 -0.19 -4.47 3.90
CA PHE A 75 0.86 -4.03 2.99
C PHE A 75 0.98 -2.52 3.06
N GLU A 76 2.20 -2.00 3.03
CA GLU A 76 2.45 -0.56 2.89
C GLU A 76 2.54 -0.20 1.42
N VAL A 77 2.02 0.97 1.04
CA VAL A 77 2.23 1.49 -0.31
C VAL A 77 3.72 1.81 -0.49
N ASP A 78 4.27 1.36 -1.61
CA ASP A 78 5.66 1.53 -1.99
C ASP A 78 5.77 2.57 -3.13
N GLY A 79 6.19 3.77 -2.73
CA GLY A 79 6.31 4.94 -3.61
C GLY A 79 4.96 5.56 -3.97
N GLU A 80 4.98 6.47 -4.95
CA GLU A 80 3.78 7.23 -5.29
C GLU A 80 2.76 6.44 -6.13
N PRO A 81 1.45 6.51 -5.79
CA PRO A 81 0.38 5.96 -6.62
C PRO A 81 0.40 6.53 -8.04
N ALA A 82 0.61 5.67 -9.03
CA ALA A 82 0.62 6.07 -10.43
C ALA A 82 -0.80 6.17 -10.97
N ARG A 83 -1.28 7.38 -11.22
CA ARG A 83 -2.63 7.64 -11.74
C ARG A 83 -2.60 7.64 -13.27
N TRP A 84 -3.28 6.67 -13.88
CA TRP A 84 -3.50 6.61 -15.32
C TRP A 84 -4.88 7.15 -15.67
N THR A 85 -4.89 8.36 -16.22
CA THR A 85 -6.11 9.07 -16.62
C THR A 85 -6.34 9.04 -18.13
N GLN A 86 -5.33 8.65 -18.90
CA GLN A 86 -5.34 8.59 -20.37
C GLN A 86 -5.69 7.17 -20.85
N GLY A 87 -6.47 7.05 -21.92
CA GLY A 87 -6.85 5.77 -22.53
C GLY A 87 -8.24 5.25 -22.15
N SER A 88 -8.58 4.03 -22.58
CA SER A 88 -9.93 3.45 -22.42
C SER A 88 -10.21 2.84 -21.04
N LEU A 89 -9.18 2.65 -20.21
CA LEU A 89 -9.32 2.07 -18.87
C LEU A 89 -8.54 2.88 -17.80
N PRO A 90 -9.12 3.99 -17.31
CA PRO A 90 -8.53 4.78 -16.23
C PRO A 90 -8.39 3.97 -14.93
N HIS A 91 -7.24 4.08 -14.27
CA HIS A 91 -6.96 3.36 -13.03
C HIS A 91 -5.83 4.01 -12.22
N VAL A 92 -5.65 3.55 -10.99
CA VAL A 92 -4.49 3.87 -10.15
C VAL A 92 -3.67 2.61 -9.93
N ARG A 93 -2.39 2.64 -10.32
CA ARG A 93 -1.45 1.55 -10.07
C ARG A 93 -0.62 1.87 -8.82
N ILE A 94 -0.67 0.98 -7.83
CA ILE A 94 0.20 1.04 -6.65
C ILE A 94 1.09 -0.18 -6.58
N ARG A 95 2.29 0.00 -6.03
CA ARG A 95 3.12 -1.10 -5.52
C ARG A 95 2.94 -1.16 -4.02
N ALA A 96 3.00 -2.35 -3.45
CA ALA A 96 2.89 -2.51 -2.02
C ALA A 96 3.78 -3.66 -1.54
N TRP A 97 4.33 -3.54 -0.34
CA TRP A 97 5.19 -4.54 0.29
C TRP A 97 4.61 -4.93 1.64
N ARG A 98 4.75 -6.21 2.01
CA ARG A 98 4.14 -6.75 3.22
C ARG A 98 4.76 -6.12 4.47
N VAL A 99 3.90 -5.69 5.39
CA VAL A 99 4.32 -5.25 6.72
C VAL A 99 4.76 -6.48 7.51
N VAL A 100 6.06 -6.55 7.80
CA VAL A 100 6.63 -7.53 8.73
C VAL A 100 6.64 -6.88 10.10
N ARG A 101 5.94 -7.47 11.07
CA ARG A 101 6.03 -7.08 12.49
C ARG A 101 7.26 -7.70 13.12
#